data_AF-A0A6V7LSX8-F1
#
_entry.id   AF-A0A6V7LSX8-F1
#
_cell.length_a   1.000
_cell.length_b   1.000
_cell.length_c   1.000
_cell.angle_alpha   90.00
_cell.angle_beta   90.00
_cell.angle_gamma   90.00
#
_symmetry.space_group_name_H-M   'P 1'
#
loop_
_entity.id
_entity.type
_entity.pdbx_description
1 polymer ?
#
loop_
_entity_poly.entity_id
_entity_poly.type
_entity_poly.pdbx_seq_one_letter_code
_entity_poly.pdbx_strand_id
1 'polypeptide(L)'
;RFNLTTVLYAESDKDQNSAVVAVVKNSESFEFNSLKDLKGKTACFPEYGGIAWVSLVNAIVKQKDIEDTCDYSQALADLFSGACTPGIKDRDHSIVAAKEDIVERLCSICPMEADNSTCSANMNNTYYGDRGVLQCLSQGGHVGFVEPKNVGGHVREELLNPDNYRVLCRNGSLAVTTGFDVDQNCALSFTIDSE
;
A
#
# COMPACT_ATOMS: atom_id res chain seq x y z
N ARG A 1 5.69 0.42 -28.98
CA ARG A 1 6.08 -0.75 -28.15
C ARG A 1 7.59 -0.76 -28.08
N PHE A 2 8.16 -0.44 -26.93
CA PHE A 2 9.61 -0.50 -26.74
C PHE A 2 9.95 -1.92 -26.28
N ASN A 3 10.63 -2.68 -27.15
CA ASN A 3 11.00 -4.08 -26.95
C ASN A 3 12.26 -4.16 -26.07
N LEU A 4 12.19 -3.59 -24.88
CA LEU A 4 13.31 -3.53 -23.96
C LEU A 4 13.44 -4.85 -23.21
N THR A 5 14.67 -5.25 -22.95
CA THR A 5 15.02 -6.44 -22.16
C THR A 5 16.07 -6.01 -21.15
N THR A 6 15.99 -6.53 -19.93
CA THR A 6 16.96 -6.26 -18.88
C THR A 6 18.34 -6.74 -19.32
N VAL A 7 19.31 -5.82 -19.42
CA VAL A 7 20.69 -6.11 -19.87
C VAL A 7 21.61 -6.39 -18.69
N LEU A 8 21.38 -5.74 -17.54
CA LEU A 8 22.18 -5.90 -16.33
C LEU A 8 21.29 -5.65 -15.10
N TYR A 9 21.61 -6.33 -14.01
CA TYR A 9 21.10 -6.07 -12.67
C TYR A 9 22.29 -5.63 -11.80
N ALA A 10 22.17 -4.52 -11.07
CA ALA A 10 23.21 -4.11 -10.13
C ALA A 10 22.95 -4.83 -8.79
N GLU A 11 23.87 -5.71 -8.37
CA GLU A 11 23.77 -6.43 -7.11
C GLU A 11 24.72 -5.77 -6.10
N SER A 12 24.17 -4.96 -5.18
CA SER A 12 24.91 -4.34 -4.09
C SER A 12 24.32 -4.78 -2.73
N ASP A 13 25.05 -5.70 -2.09
CA ASP A 13 24.79 -6.35 -0.79
C ASP A 13 23.54 -7.25 -0.64
N LYS A 14 23.70 -8.29 0.19
CA LYS A 14 22.74 -9.41 0.39
C LYS A 14 21.44 -9.03 1.13
N ASP A 15 21.33 -7.80 1.62
CA ASP A 15 20.27 -7.37 2.55
C ASP A 15 19.30 -6.32 1.98
N GLN A 16 19.39 -5.98 0.68
CA GLN A 16 18.48 -5.02 0.03
C GLN A 16 17.25 -5.67 -0.62
N ASN A 17 16.58 -6.58 0.08
CA ASN A 17 15.26 -7.04 -0.37
C ASN A 17 14.20 -6.02 0.05
N SER A 18 13.62 -5.27 -0.90
CA SER A 18 12.36 -4.57 -0.62
C SER A 18 11.22 -5.57 -0.61
N ALA A 19 10.47 -5.55 0.49
CA ALA A 19 9.25 -6.32 0.64
C ALA A 19 8.09 -5.36 0.84
N VAL A 20 6.98 -5.58 0.15
CA VAL A 20 5.73 -4.87 0.45
C VAL A 20 4.86 -5.78 1.29
N VAL A 21 4.40 -5.28 2.43
CA VAL A 21 3.49 -5.99 3.33
C VAL A 21 2.15 -5.25 3.45
N ALA A 22 1.06 -6.01 3.60
CA ALA A 22 -0.21 -5.46 4.06
C ALA A 22 -0.23 -5.47 5.58
N VAL A 23 -0.48 -4.32 6.19
CA VAL A 23 -0.44 -4.10 7.64
C VAL A 23 -1.82 -3.73 8.13
N VAL A 24 -2.24 -4.36 9.21
CA VAL A 24 -3.46 -4.03 9.94
C VAL A 24 -3.12 -3.71 11.39
N LYS A 25 -4.02 -2.99 12.08
CA LYS A 25 -3.90 -2.81 13.53
C LYS A 25 -4.05 -4.17 14.21
N ASN A 26 -3.13 -4.50 15.11
CA ASN A 26 -3.16 -5.78 15.83
C ASN A 26 -4.46 -5.96 16.62
N SER A 27 -4.96 -4.87 17.23
CA SER A 27 -6.23 -4.85 17.97
C SER A 27 -7.46 -5.19 17.13
N GLU A 28 -7.40 -5.03 15.81
CA GLU A 28 -8.50 -5.28 14.85
C GLU A 28 -8.16 -6.43 13.88
N SER A 29 -7.00 -7.08 14.07
CA SER A 29 -6.50 -8.09 13.15
C SER A 29 -7.44 -9.30 13.01
N PHE A 30 -8.25 -9.59 14.03
CA PHE A 30 -9.25 -10.65 14.02
C PHE A 30 -10.33 -10.50 12.94
N GLU A 31 -10.49 -9.30 12.37
CA GLU A 31 -11.42 -9.05 11.26
C GLU A 31 -10.89 -9.55 9.91
N PHE A 32 -9.61 -9.95 9.83
CA PHE A 32 -8.94 -10.36 8.61
C PHE A 32 -8.50 -11.82 8.70
N ASN A 33 -9.15 -12.68 7.91
CA ASN A 33 -8.82 -14.09 7.76
C ASN A 33 -8.37 -14.44 6.34
N SER A 34 -8.56 -13.52 5.41
CA SER A 34 -8.17 -13.64 4.00
C SER A 34 -8.04 -12.26 3.34
N LEU A 35 -7.43 -12.19 2.15
CA LEU A 35 -7.44 -10.95 1.36
C LEU A 35 -8.85 -10.54 0.91
N LYS A 36 -9.83 -11.44 0.92
CA LYS A 36 -11.23 -11.11 0.60
C LYS A 36 -11.87 -10.20 1.66
N ASP A 37 -11.35 -10.24 2.88
CA ASP A 37 -11.83 -9.40 3.98
C ASP A 37 -11.38 -7.94 3.85
N LEU A 38 -10.54 -7.64 2.85
CA LEU A 38 -10.26 -6.26 2.41
C LEU A 38 -11.50 -5.59 1.82
N LYS A 39 -12.48 -6.36 1.34
CA LYS A 39 -13.67 -5.82 0.71
C LYS A 39 -14.48 -4.95 1.68
N GLY A 40 -14.75 -3.72 1.26
CA GLY A 40 -15.47 -2.73 2.06
C GLY A 40 -14.67 -2.12 3.20
N LYS A 41 -13.38 -2.45 3.35
CA LYS A 41 -12.47 -1.79 4.29
C LYS A 41 -11.91 -0.51 3.69
N THR A 42 -11.29 0.31 4.54
CA THR A 42 -10.57 1.52 4.12
C THR A 42 -9.08 1.23 4.01
N ALA A 43 -8.45 1.76 2.95
CA ALA A 43 -7.05 1.46 2.63
C ALA A 43 -6.14 2.70 2.64
N CYS A 44 -4.90 2.51 3.09
CA CYS A 44 -3.87 3.54 3.15
C CYS A 44 -2.72 3.14 2.21
N PHE A 45 -2.45 3.95 1.19
CA PHE A 45 -1.34 3.75 0.27
C PHE A 45 -0.31 4.86 0.42
N PRO A 46 0.98 4.55 0.25
CA PRO A 46 2.04 5.56 0.33
C PRO A 46 1.94 6.51 -0.86
N GLU A 47 1.63 5.96 -2.04
CA GLU A 47 1.53 6.68 -3.30
C GLU A 47 0.75 5.84 -4.33
N TYR A 48 -0.02 6.51 -5.20
CA TYR A 48 -0.71 5.90 -6.32
C TYR A 48 0.30 5.43 -7.39
N GLY A 49 0.14 4.21 -7.89
CA GLY A 49 1.01 3.65 -8.94
C GLY A 49 2.40 3.21 -8.47
N GLY A 50 2.77 3.50 -7.21
CA GLY A 50 4.02 3.03 -6.60
C GLY A 50 4.07 1.51 -6.35
N ILE A 51 5.19 1.04 -5.80
CA ILE A 51 5.44 -0.41 -5.59
C ILE A 51 4.34 -1.02 -4.72
N ALA A 52 3.94 -0.36 -3.62
CA ALA A 52 2.88 -0.86 -2.74
C ALA A 52 1.53 -1.08 -3.45
N TRP A 53 1.14 -0.14 -4.32
CA TRP A 53 -0.08 -0.23 -5.14
C TRP A 53 0.01 -1.42 -6.11
N VAL A 54 1.10 -1.51 -6.86
CA VAL A 54 1.33 -2.58 -7.85
C VAL A 54 1.39 -3.96 -7.18
N SER A 55 1.98 -4.05 -5.98
CA SER A 55 2.08 -5.31 -5.23
C SER A 55 0.72 -5.82 -4.77
N LEU A 56 -0.18 -4.95 -4.31
CA LEU A 56 -1.55 -5.34 -3.99
C LEU A 56 -2.30 -5.82 -5.24
N VAL A 57 -2.25 -5.03 -6.33
CA VAL A 57 -2.90 -5.39 -7.62
C VAL A 57 -2.43 -6.77 -8.09
N ASN A 58 -1.13 -7.04 -8.05
CA ASN A 58 -0.58 -8.34 -8.40
C ASN A 58 -1.06 -9.47 -7.49
N ALA A 59 -1.18 -9.21 -6.17
CA ALA A 59 -1.63 -10.21 -5.21
C ALA A 59 -3.09 -10.62 -5.42
N ILE A 60 -3.99 -9.65 -5.64
CA ILE A 60 -5.43 -9.89 -5.81
C ILE A 60 -5.77 -10.47 -7.20
N VAL A 61 -5.07 -10.05 -8.25
CA VAL A 61 -5.23 -10.63 -9.60
C VAL A 61 -4.79 -12.10 -9.62
N LYS A 62 -3.65 -12.43 -8.98
CA LYS A 62 -3.16 -13.83 -8.88
C LYS A 62 -4.12 -14.73 -8.11
N GLN A 63 -4.85 -14.19 -7.13
CA GLN A 63 -5.86 -14.93 -6.39
C GLN A 63 -7.21 -15.03 -7.09
N LYS A 64 -7.35 -14.38 -8.25
CA LYS A 64 -8.60 -14.27 -9.02
C LYS A 64 -9.72 -13.59 -8.21
N ASP A 65 -9.35 -12.72 -7.27
CA ASP A 65 -10.31 -11.94 -6.50
C ASP A 65 -10.84 -10.75 -7.33
N ILE A 66 -10.09 -10.34 -8.35
CA ILE A 66 -10.46 -9.29 -9.31
C ILE A 66 -10.18 -9.80 -10.73
N GLU A 67 -11.06 -9.48 -11.68
CA GLU A 67 -10.82 -9.71 -13.11
C GLU A 67 -9.63 -8.86 -13.61
N ASP A 68 -8.84 -9.39 -14.54
CA ASP A 68 -7.75 -8.65 -15.17
C ASP A 68 -8.32 -7.67 -16.21
N THR A 69 -8.90 -6.57 -15.72
CA THR A 69 -9.64 -5.58 -16.52
C THR A 69 -8.75 -4.47 -17.09
N CYS A 70 -7.45 -4.47 -16.77
CA CYS A 70 -6.49 -3.39 -17.04
C CYS A 70 -6.89 -2.01 -16.48
N ASP A 71 -8.02 -1.88 -15.76
CA ASP A 71 -8.44 -0.69 -15.01
C ASP A 71 -8.39 -1.00 -13.51
N TYR A 72 -7.17 -1.09 -12.99
CA TYR A 72 -6.94 -1.46 -11.59
C TYR A 72 -7.42 -0.38 -10.60
N SER A 73 -7.54 0.87 -11.05
CA SER A 73 -8.08 1.95 -10.24
C SER A 73 -9.56 1.76 -9.97
N GLN A 74 -10.36 1.40 -10.99
CA GLN A 74 -11.75 1.00 -10.79
C GLN A 74 -11.84 -0.23 -9.88
N ALA A 75 -11.03 -1.25 -10.14
CA ALA A 75 -11.04 -2.47 -9.35
C ALA A 75 -10.76 -2.25 -7.86
N LEU A 76 -9.77 -1.41 -7.52
CA LEU A 76 -9.47 -1.07 -6.13
C LEU A 76 -10.52 -0.13 -5.53
N ALA A 77 -11.14 0.76 -6.32
CA ALA A 77 -12.27 1.57 -5.88
C ALA A 77 -13.52 0.73 -5.57
N ASP A 78 -13.73 -0.38 -6.28
CA ASP A 78 -14.82 -1.33 -6.01
C ASP A 78 -14.51 -2.25 -4.82
N LEU A 79 -13.22 -2.54 -4.58
CA LEU A 79 -12.77 -3.35 -3.46
C LEU A 79 -12.93 -2.60 -2.14
N PHE A 80 -12.47 -1.35 -2.05
CA PHE A 80 -12.43 -0.59 -0.81
C PHE A 80 -13.63 0.35 -0.66
N SER A 81 -14.11 0.55 0.57
CA SER A 81 -15.16 1.55 0.84
C SER A 81 -14.65 2.99 0.76
N GLY A 82 -13.33 3.16 0.87
CA GLY A 82 -12.61 4.40 0.73
C GLY A 82 -11.10 4.18 0.85
N ALA A 83 -10.28 5.08 0.32
CA ALA A 83 -8.84 4.99 0.48
C ALA A 83 -8.17 6.36 0.60
N CYS A 84 -6.88 6.34 0.92
CA CYS A 84 -6.00 7.46 0.65
C CYS A 84 -4.89 6.99 -0.31
N THR A 85 -4.91 7.51 -1.53
CA THR A 85 -3.97 7.20 -2.61
C THR A 85 -3.31 8.47 -3.14
N PRO A 86 -2.30 9.00 -2.42
CA PRO A 86 -1.61 10.24 -2.81
C PRO A 86 -1.16 10.21 -4.27
N GLY A 87 -1.42 11.27 -5.04
CA GLY A 87 -0.95 11.41 -6.42
C GLY A 87 -1.84 10.79 -7.50
N ILE A 88 -3.01 10.24 -7.17
CA ILE A 88 -3.94 9.68 -8.18
C ILE A 88 -4.48 10.72 -9.17
N LYS A 89 -4.43 12.00 -8.80
CA LYS A 89 -4.82 13.14 -9.66
C LYS A 89 -3.69 13.57 -10.61
N ASP A 90 -2.46 13.12 -10.36
CA ASP A 90 -1.28 13.58 -11.07
C ASP A 90 -1.17 12.88 -12.42
N ARG A 91 -1.02 13.66 -13.48
CA ARG A 91 -0.92 13.16 -14.86
C ARG A 91 0.39 12.41 -15.13
N ASP A 92 1.40 12.60 -14.30
CA ASP A 92 2.69 11.93 -14.43
C ASP A 92 2.61 10.46 -13.97
N HIS A 93 1.63 10.12 -13.12
CA HIS A 93 1.43 8.76 -12.60
C HIS A 93 0.46 7.92 -13.43
N SER A 94 -0.27 8.51 -14.38
CA SER A 94 -1.12 7.75 -15.31
C SER A 94 -1.35 8.48 -16.64
N ILE A 95 -1.18 7.74 -17.74
CA ILE A 95 -1.48 8.23 -19.10
C ILE A 95 -2.97 8.55 -19.27
N VAL A 96 -3.83 7.85 -18.52
CA VAL A 96 -5.28 8.05 -18.52
C VAL A 96 -5.68 8.54 -17.13
N ALA A 97 -6.23 9.75 -17.05
CA ALA A 97 -6.76 10.27 -15.80
C ALA A 97 -7.85 9.31 -15.27
N ALA A 98 -7.75 8.95 -13.99
CA ALA A 98 -8.83 8.22 -13.33
C ALA A 98 -10.11 9.05 -13.37
N LYS A 99 -11.27 8.38 -13.45
CA LYS A 99 -12.57 9.05 -13.40
C LYS A 99 -12.75 9.76 -12.06
N GLU A 100 -13.52 10.84 -12.06
CA GLU A 100 -13.71 11.68 -10.87
C GLU A 100 -14.28 10.90 -9.68
N ASP A 101 -15.25 10.01 -9.91
CA ASP A 101 -15.85 9.15 -8.88
C ASP A 101 -14.84 8.14 -8.28
N ILE A 102 -13.93 7.63 -9.11
CA ILE A 102 -12.81 6.77 -8.67
C ILE A 102 -11.84 7.58 -7.80
N VAL A 103 -11.48 8.78 -8.24
CA VAL A 103 -10.59 9.68 -7.48
C VAL A 103 -11.21 10.05 -6.13
N GLU A 104 -12.50 10.40 -6.11
CA GLU A 104 -13.22 10.71 -4.86
C GLU A 104 -13.20 9.52 -3.90
N ARG A 105 -13.46 8.30 -4.39
CA ARG A 105 -13.42 7.07 -3.58
C ARG A 105 -12.03 6.81 -3.03
N LEU A 106 -11.00 6.89 -3.87
CA LEU A 106 -9.63 6.51 -3.51
C LEU A 106 -8.85 7.60 -2.75
N CYS A 107 -9.39 8.80 -2.67
CA CYS A 107 -8.89 9.89 -1.83
C CYS A 107 -9.79 10.18 -0.61
N SER A 108 -10.87 9.41 -0.40
CA SER A 108 -11.94 9.76 0.53
C SER A 108 -11.51 9.87 1.99
N ILE A 109 -10.41 9.21 2.39
CA ILE A 109 -9.90 9.28 3.76
C ILE A 109 -8.60 10.10 3.87
N CYS A 110 -8.09 10.66 2.76
CA CYS A 110 -6.93 11.53 2.83
C CYS A 110 -7.27 12.80 3.63
N PRO A 111 -6.31 13.34 4.40
CA PRO A 111 -6.52 14.59 5.11
C PRO A 111 -6.68 15.76 4.13
N MET A 112 -7.32 16.82 4.61
CA MET A 112 -7.28 18.11 3.94
C MET A 112 -5.94 18.80 4.23
N GLU A 113 -5.30 19.32 3.19
CA GLU A 113 -4.01 19.99 3.25
C GLU A 113 -4.17 21.49 3.56
N ALA A 114 -3.08 22.18 3.89
CA ALA A 114 -3.11 23.59 4.32
C ALA A 114 -3.61 24.57 3.23
N ASP A 115 -3.45 24.19 1.95
CA ASP A 115 -3.91 24.95 0.78
C ASP A 115 -5.33 24.56 0.33
N ASN A 116 -6.06 23.80 1.15
CA ASN A 116 -7.36 23.18 0.85
C ASN A 116 -7.32 22.15 -0.29
N SER A 117 -6.13 21.71 -0.71
CA SER A 117 -6.01 20.52 -1.55
C SER A 117 -6.17 19.24 -0.71
N THR A 118 -6.20 18.10 -1.39
CA THR A 118 -6.20 16.79 -0.74
C THR A 118 -5.66 15.75 -1.71
N CYS A 119 -5.03 14.73 -1.14
CA CYS A 119 -4.53 13.55 -1.86
C CYS A 119 -3.33 13.86 -2.75
N SER A 120 -2.55 14.89 -2.43
CA SER A 120 -1.31 15.23 -3.14
C SER A 120 -0.20 14.22 -2.80
N ALA A 121 0.63 13.87 -3.79
CA ALA A 121 1.85 13.07 -3.58
C ALA A 121 3.02 13.94 -3.11
N ASN A 122 2.87 14.56 -1.93
CA ASN A 122 3.91 15.38 -1.33
C ASN A 122 3.76 15.44 0.20
N MET A 123 4.72 16.09 0.87
CA MET A 123 4.79 16.16 2.34
C MET A 123 3.69 17.01 3.00
N ASN A 124 2.88 17.77 2.25
CA ASN A 124 1.70 18.46 2.81
C ASN A 124 0.61 17.45 3.16
N ASN A 125 0.51 16.36 2.40
CA ASN A 125 -0.34 15.23 2.74
C ASN A 125 0.36 14.38 3.80
N THR A 126 -0.12 14.45 5.04
CA THR A 126 0.48 13.72 6.16
C THR A 126 0.35 12.20 6.06
N TYR A 127 -0.46 11.68 5.11
CA TYR A 127 -0.58 10.26 4.82
C TYR A 127 0.32 9.79 3.65
N TYR A 128 1.11 10.69 3.06
CA TYR A 128 2.06 10.37 1.99
C TYR A 128 3.28 9.56 2.48
N GLY A 129 3.71 8.60 1.67
CA GLY A 129 4.85 7.70 1.94
C GLY A 129 4.56 6.63 3.01
N ASP A 130 5.47 5.67 3.18
CA ASP A 130 5.27 4.51 4.09
C ASP A 130 4.98 4.90 5.54
N ARG A 131 5.54 6.03 5.99
CA ARG A 131 5.29 6.59 7.33
C ARG A 131 3.89 7.19 7.44
N GLY A 132 3.45 7.87 6.39
CA GLY A 132 2.11 8.42 6.30
C GLY A 132 1.03 7.33 6.30
N VAL A 133 1.34 6.14 5.77
CA VAL A 133 0.46 4.98 5.86
C VAL A 133 0.21 4.56 7.33
N LEU A 134 1.24 4.57 8.18
CA LEU A 134 1.04 4.27 9.61
C LEU A 134 0.21 5.35 10.32
N GLN A 135 0.41 6.63 9.94
CA GLN A 135 -0.43 7.72 10.41
C GLN A 135 -1.90 7.51 9.99
N CYS A 136 -2.15 7.15 8.72
CA CYS A 136 -3.48 6.84 8.19
C CYS A 136 -4.16 5.69 8.96
N LEU A 137 -3.43 4.60 9.25
CA LEU A 137 -3.91 3.49 10.08
C LEU A 137 -4.30 3.93 11.49
N SER A 138 -3.49 4.79 12.13
CA SER A 138 -3.77 5.30 13.47
C SER A 138 -5.03 6.17 13.54
N GLN A 139 -5.45 6.75 12.41
CA GLN A 139 -6.59 7.66 12.30
C GLN A 139 -7.84 7.00 11.70
N GLY A 140 -7.92 5.66 11.72
CA GLY A 140 -9.12 4.92 11.32
C GLY A 140 -9.04 4.22 9.96
N GLY A 141 -7.87 4.23 9.30
CA GLY A 141 -7.58 3.29 8.23
C GLY A 141 -7.61 1.84 8.74
N HIS A 142 -8.15 0.91 7.94
CA HIS A 142 -8.24 -0.51 8.32
C HIS A 142 -7.01 -1.31 7.88
N VAL A 143 -6.50 -1.03 6.66
CA VAL A 143 -5.32 -1.69 6.09
C VAL A 143 -4.38 -0.66 5.48
N GLY A 144 -3.08 -0.88 5.63
CA GLY A 144 -2.03 -0.07 5.02
C GLY A 144 -1.05 -0.94 4.26
N PHE A 145 -0.47 -0.41 3.19
CA PHE A 145 0.53 -1.12 2.40
C PHE A 145 1.86 -0.39 2.51
N VAL A 146 2.89 -1.07 3.02
CA VAL A 146 4.18 -0.42 3.30
C VAL A 146 5.37 -1.28 2.87
N GLU A 147 6.46 -0.61 2.57
CA GLU A 147 7.81 -1.17 2.56
C GLU A 147 8.42 -1.01 3.97
N PRO A 148 8.57 -2.09 4.78
CA PRO A 148 9.02 -1.98 6.16
C PRO A 148 10.37 -1.27 6.34
N LYS A 149 11.27 -1.39 5.36
CA LYS A 149 12.57 -0.69 5.36
C LYS A 149 12.42 0.84 5.42
N ASN A 150 11.36 1.40 4.83
CA ASN A 150 11.13 2.85 4.76
C ASN A 150 10.45 3.40 6.03
N VAL A 151 9.89 2.51 6.83
CA VAL A 151 9.24 2.82 8.12
C VAL A 151 10.28 3.14 9.20
N GLY A 152 11.47 2.52 9.16
CA GLY A 152 12.49 2.48 10.23
C GLY A 152 13.35 3.75 10.47
N GLY A 153 12.87 4.97 10.20
CA GLY A 153 13.62 6.19 10.53
C GLY A 153 12.71 7.34 10.93
N HIS A 154 13.14 8.24 11.83
CA HIS A 154 12.48 9.52 12.23
C HIS A 154 10.94 9.55 12.37
N VAL A 155 10.23 8.42 12.47
CA VAL A 155 8.82 8.33 12.85
C VAL A 155 8.75 8.44 14.37
N ARG A 156 7.67 9.01 14.89
CA ARG A 156 7.39 9.02 16.32
C ARG A 156 7.44 7.57 16.84
N GLU A 157 8.27 7.33 17.84
CA GLU A 157 8.51 6.01 18.46
C GLU A 157 7.18 5.30 18.85
N GLU A 158 6.16 6.08 19.19
CA GLU A 158 4.79 5.67 19.50
C GLU A 158 4.04 5.00 18.33
N LEU A 159 4.22 5.48 17.09
CA LEU A 159 3.62 4.92 15.87
C LEU A 159 4.42 3.75 15.30
N LEU A 160 5.60 3.49 15.86
CA LEU A 160 6.48 2.40 15.44
C LEU A 160 6.40 1.19 16.36
N ASN A 161 5.61 1.22 17.44
CA ASN A 161 5.51 0.06 18.33
C ASN A 161 5.03 -1.16 17.51
N PRO A 162 5.88 -2.17 17.27
CA PRO A 162 5.54 -3.29 16.42
C PRO A 162 4.31 -4.05 16.94
N ASP A 163 4.08 -4.05 18.26
CA ASP A 163 2.96 -4.72 18.91
C ASP A 163 1.58 -4.17 18.52
N ASN A 164 1.53 -2.94 18.00
CA ASN A 164 0.31 -2.32 17.51
C ASN A 164 -0.09 -2.83 16.12
N TYR A 165 0.79 -3.55 15.44
CA TYR A 165 0.61 -3.92 14.03
C TYR A 165 0.77 -5.41 13.82
N ARG A 166 0.11 -5.90 12.77
CA ARG A 166 0.24 -7.28 12.31
C ARG A 166 0.17 -7.32 10.79
N VAL A 167 0.95 -8.18 10.18
CA VAL A 167 0.93 -8.36 8.72
C VAL A 167 -0.19 -9.32 8.32
N LEU A 168 -0.97 -8.92 7.31
CA LEU A 168 -1.86 -9.78 6.55
C LEU A 168 -1.06 -10.36 5.36
N CYS A 169 -0.77 -11.65 5.42
CA CYS A 169 0.04 -12.32 4.42
C CYS A 169 -0.70 -12.44 3.09
N ARG A 170 0.06 -12.57 1.99
CA ARG A 170 -0.47 -12.77 0.64
C ARG A 170 -1.36 -13.99 0.51
N ASN A 171 -1.17 -15.04 1.31
CA ASN A 171 -2.03 -16.24 1.32
C ASN A 171 -3.31 -16.05 2.14
N GLY A 172 -3.54 -14.85 2.70
CA GLY A 172 -4.69 -14.50 3.51
C GLY A 172 -4.51 -14.72 5.02
N SER A 173 -3.50 -15.46 5.47
CA SER A 173 -3.28 -15.66 6.91
C SER A 173 -2.67 -14.42 7.58
N LEU A 174 -2.91 -14.22 8.87
CA LEU A 174 -2.14 -13.26 9.66
C LEU A 174 -0.76 -13.82 10.00
N ALA A 175 0.25 -12.95 10.02
CA ALA A 175 1.58 -13.29 10.50
C ALA A 175 1.53 -13.82 11.94
N VAL A 176 2.44 -14.75 12.28
CA VAL A 176 2.47 -15.37 13.61
C VAL A 176 2.82 -14.34 14.69
N THR A 177 3.73 -13.42 14.38
CA THR A 177 4.21 -12.36 15.27
C THR A 177 3.58 -11.01 14.93
N THR A 178 3.62 -10.09 15.89
CA THR A 178 3.34 -8.67 15.69
C THR A 178 4.49 -7.99 14.93
N GLY A 179 4.25 -6.78 14.45
CA GLY A 179 5.21 -5.98 13.70
C GLY A 179 5.16 -6.23 12.20
N PHE A 180 6.30 -5.99 11.55
CA PHE A 180 6.45 -5.96 10.09
C PHE A 180 7.37 -7.05 9.55
N ASP A 181 8.12 -7.73 10.43
CA ASP A 181 9.10 -8.75 10.06
C ASP A 181 8.38 -10.05 9.68
N VAL A 182 8.44 -10.39 8.40
CA VAL A 182 7.78 -11.57 7.83
C VAL A 182 8.62 -12.19 6.72
N ASP A 183 8.41 -13.47 6.49
CA ASP A 183 9.13 -14.21 5.46
C ASP A 183 8.65 -13.91 4.03
N GLN A 184 9.38 -14.49 3.07
CA GLN A 184 9.14 -14.43 1.63
C GLN A 184 7.76 -14.93 1.19
N ASN A 185 7.18 -15.82 1.99
CA ASN A 185 5.89 -16.44 1.71
C ASN A 185 4.72 -15.59 2.20
N CYS A 186 4.97 -14.69 3.15
CA CYS A 186 3.96 -13.81 3.71
C CYS A 186 3.84 -12.48 2.96
N ALA A 187 4.92 -11.79 2.59
CA ALA A 187 4.78 -10.46 1.97
C ALA A 187 4.07 -10.52 0.60
N LEU A 188 3.46 -9.40 0.19
CA LEU A 188 2.74 -9.27 -1.07
C LEU A 188 3.69 -9.35 -2.27
N SER A 189 4.86 -8.74 -2.14
CA SER A 189 5.96 -8.81 -3.11
C SER A 189 7.29 -8.83 -2.40
N PHE A 190 8.28 -9.42 -3.06
CA PHE A 190 9.70 -9.27 -2.77
C PHE A 190 10.37 -8.82 -4.05
N THR A 191 11.02 -7.66 -4.00
CA THR A 191 11.94 -7.16 -5.01
C THR A 191 13.33 -7.17 -4.40
N ILE A 192 14.30 -7.65 -5.16
CA ILE A 192 15.68 -7.32 -4.85
C ILE A 192 15.80 -5.88 -5.37
N ASP A 193 16.26 -4.95 -4.53
CA ASP A 193 16.54 -3.60 -5.01
C ASP A 193 17.94 -3.57 -5.61
N SER A 194 18.05 -2.88 -6.75
CA SER A 194 19.32 -2.53 -7.38
C SER A 194 19.40 -1.01 -7.41
N GLU A 195 19.82 -0.38 -6.31
CA GLU A 195 20.35 0.98 -6.39
C GLU A 195 21.82 0.95 -6.85
#